data_AF-A0A091LD30-F1
#
_entry.id   AF-A0A091LD30-F1
#
_cell.length_a   1.000
_cell.length_b   1.000
_cell.length_c   1.000
_cell.angle_alpha   90.00
_cell.angle_beta   90.00
_cell.angle_gamma   90.00
#
_symmetry.space_group_name_H-M   'P 1'
#
loop_
_entity.id
_entity.type
_entity.pdbx_description
1 polymer ?
#
loop_
_entity_poly.entity_id
_entity_poly.type
_entity_poly.pdbx_seq_one_letter_code
_entity_poly.pdbx_strand_id
1 'polypeptide(L)'
;IVSSKKITRTLLLGNGKPAGKGMITIAAQELSDNRVITLSMAGRKLDKKDLFGKSDPFLEFYKPGDDGKWMLVHRTEVIKYTLDPVWKPFTVPLVSLCDGDVEKLIKVMCYDYDSDGGHDFIGEFQTSVARMCEAQDAFPLELECINPKKQKKKKNYKNSGIIIVKSCKITRDFSFLDYILGGCQLMFTVGIDFTASNGNPRDPSSLHYINPMGTNEYLSAIWAVGQIIQDYDSDKMFPALGFGAQLPPDWKVSHEFAINFNPTNPFCSGVEGIVQAYSACLPHIRFYGPTNFSPIVNHVARFAAQATQQEAASQYFILLIITDGVISDMDETRHAVVQASKLPMSIIIVGVGNADFAAMEFLDGDSRVLRSYTGEEAVRDIVQFVPFRDFRNAPKETLAKAVLAELPQQVVQYFKHQNLPPINSEPA
;
A
#
# COMPACT_ATOMS: atom_id res chain seq x y z
N ILE A 1 -2.47 -3.02 -15.66
CA ILE A 1 -3.02 -2.84 -17.04
C ILE A 1 -1.83 -2.63 -17.96
N VAL A 2 -1.54 -3.58 -18.84
CA VAL A 2 -0.39 -3.59 -19.75
C VAL A 2 -0.92 -3.33 -21.17
N SER A 3 -1.10 -2.06 -21.56
CA SER A 3 -1.35 -1.65 -22.95
C SER A 3 -1.56 -0.14 -23.05
N SER A 4 -0.75 0.51 -23.88
CA SER A 4 -0.90 1.89 -24.36
C SER A 4 -2.09 2.04 -25.33
N LYS A 5 -3.32 1.92 -24.81
CA LYS A 5 -4.54 2.11 -25.60
C LYS A 5 -5.31 3.35 -25.15
N LYS A 6 -5.61 4.22 -26.12
CA LYS A 6 -6.51 5.37 -25.99
C LYS A 6 -7.95 4.90 -26.23
N ILE A 7 -8.84 5.15 -25.27
CA ILE A 7 -10.28 4.87 -25.37
C ILE A 7 -11.02 6.21 -25.33
N THR A 8 -11.73 6.54 -26.40
CA THR A 8 -12.61 7.72 -26.44
C THR A 8 -14.07 7.28 -26.40
N ARG A 9 -14.86 7.91 -25.53
CA ARG A 9 -16.31 7.67 -25.37
C ARG A 9 -17.05 9.00 -25.29
N THR A 10 -18.27 9.05 -25.82
CA THR A 10 -19.17 10.20 -25.66
C THR A 10 -19.70 10.23 -24.24
N LEU A 11 -19.80 11.42 -23.64
CA LEU A 11 -20.45 11.58 -22.34
C LEU A 11 -21.94 11.26 -22.47
N LEU A 12 -22.49 10.52 -21.51
CA LEU A 12 -23.90 10.17 -21.45
C LEU A 12 -24.56 10.84 -20.25
N LEU A 13 -25.78 11.33 -20.42
CA LEU A 13 -26.66 11.76 -19.33
C LEU A 13 -27.11 10.53 -18.52
N GLY A 14 -27.62 10.72 -17.30
CA GLY A 14 -28.10 9.62 -16.44
C GLY A 14 -29.22 8.76 -17.05
N ASN A 15 -29.83 9.19 -18.16
CA ASN A 15 -30.80 8.44 -18.94
C ASN A 15 -30.20 7.73 -20.17
N GLY A 16 -28.87 7.67 -20.29
CA GLY A 16 -28.16 7.01 -21.38
C GLY A 16 -28.08 7.77 -22.70
N LYS A 17 -28.64 8.99 -22.81
CA LYS A 17 -28.53 9.82 -24.03
C LYS A 17 -27.21 10.59 -24.08
N PRO A 18 -26.65 10.89 -25.27
CA PRO A 18 -25.45 11.73 -25.39
C PRO A 18 -25.61 13.11 -24.74
N ALA A 19 -24.66 13.50 -23.89
CA ALA A 19 -24.55 14.82 -23.27
C ALA A 19 -23.92 15.83 -24.23
N GLY A 20 -24.58 16.06 -25.37
CA GLY A 20 -24.09 16.96 -26.42
C GLY A 20 -22.84 16.44 -27.13
N LYS A 21 -21.88 17.33 -27.41
CA LYS A 21 -20.60 17.02 -28.09
C LYS A 21 -19.46 16.67 -27.12
N GLY A 22 -19.76 16.54 -25.82
CA GLY A 22 -18.75 16.22 -24.81
C GLY A 22 -18.21 14.80 -24.98
N MET A 23 -16.89 14.65 -24.94
CA MET A 23 -16.21 13.36 -25.02
C MET A 23 -15.26 13.18 -23.83
N ILE A 24 -15.17 11.96 -23.31
CA ILE A 24 -14.11 11.53 -22.38
C ILE A 24 -13.11 10.67 -23.14
N THR A 25 -11.83 10.92 -22.92
CA THR A 25 -10.74 10.11 -23.47
C THR A 25 -9.87 9.62 -22.33
N ILE A 26 -9.69 8.31 -22.26
CA ILE A 26 -8.86 7.62 -21.28
C ILE A 26 -7.64 7.06 -22.01
N ALA A 27 -6.45 7.43 -21.57
CA ALA A 27 -5.19 6.85 -22.04
C ALA A 27 -4.49 6.20 -20.85
N ALA A 28 -4.02 4.96 -21.02
CA ALA A 28 -3.18 4.27 -20.04
C ALA A 28 -1.78 4.11 -20.63
N GLN A 29 -0.74 4.34 -19.84
CA GLN A 29 0.66 4.09 -20.20
C GLN A 29 1.28 3.29 -19.05
N GLU A 30 2.04 2.25 -19.37
CA GLU A 30 2.85 1.54 -18.39
C GLU A 30 4.01 2.44 -17.99
N LEU A 31 4.09 2.77 -16.70
CA LEU A 31 5.09 3.67 -16.15
C LEU A 31 6.26 2.83 -15.65
N SER A 32 7.35 2.76 -16.41
CA SER A 32 8.63 2.20 -15.91
C SER A 32 9.40 3.20 -15.02
N ASP A 33 9.00 4.47 -15.03
CA ASP A 33 9.57 5.52 -14.22
C ASP A 33 8.70 5.75 -12.98
N ASN A 34 9.24 5.38 -11.81
CA ASN A 34 8.59 5.56 -10.52
C ASN A 34 8.89 6.91 -9.86
N ARG A 35 9.47 7.87 -10.59
CA ARG A 35 9.67 9.23 -10.07
C ARG A 35 8.34 9.97 -9.99
N VAL A 36 8.16 10.66 -8.88
CA VAL A 36 7.07 11.62 -8.64
C VAL A 36 7.66 13.00 -8.38
N ILE A 37 6.93 14.03 -8.76
CA ILE A 37 7.28 15.43 -8.52
C ILE A 37 6.28 16.04 -7.55
N THR A 38 6.78 16.63 -6.48
CA THR A 38 6.01 17.39 -5.50
C THR A 38 6.29 18.88 -5.65
N LEU A 39 5.24 19.66 -5.91
CA LEU A 39 5.30 21.09 -6.17
C LEU A 39 4.56 21.88 -5.08
N SER A 40 5.18 22.97 -4.61
CA SER A 40 4.55 23.98 -3.78
C SER A 40 4.60 25.32 -4.51
N MET A 41 3.44 25.96 -4.69
CA MET A 41 3.31 27.11 -5.58
C MET A 41 2.46 28.23 -5.00
N ALA A 42 2.71 29.45 -5.45
CA ALA A 42 1.92 30.63 -5.11
C ALA A 42 1.82 31.59 -6.30
N GLY A 43 0.84 32.47 -6.26
CA GLY A 43 0.72 33.61 -7.16
C GLY A 43 1.03 34.91 -6.43
N ARG A 44 1.41 35.94 -7.19
CA ARG A 44 1.61 37.28 -6.66
C ARG A 44 1.15 38.32 -7.67
N LYS A 45 0.36 39.30 -7.21
CA LYS A 45 -0.17 40.41 -8.02
C LYS A 45 -0.82 39.92 -9.33
N LEU A 46 -1.60 38.85 -9.26
CA LEU A 46 -2.38 38.36 -10.40
C LEU A 46 -3.38 39.43 -10.87
N ASP A 47 -3.68 39.44 -12.15
CA ASP A 47 -4.66 40.37 -12.71
C ASP A 47 -6.07 40.05 -12.19
N LYS A 48 -6.69 41.06 -11.58
CA LYS A 48 -8.11 41.05 -11.20
C LYS A 48 -9.00 40.89 -12.44
N LYS A 49 -9.91 39.93 -12.46
CA LYS A 49 -10.94 39.81 -13.52
C LYS A 49 -12.35 40.15 -13.06
N ASP A 50 -12.68 39.90 -11.81
CA ASP A 50 -14.00 40.24 -11.26
C ASP A 50 -14.28 41.75 -11.15
N LEU A 51 -15.51 42.14 -11.53
CA LEU A 51 -16.01 43.51 -11.39
C LEU A 51 -16.14 43.92 -9.91
N PHE A 52 -16.66 43.04 -9.05
CA PHE A 52 -16.97 43.30 -7.64
C PHE A 52 -16.26 42.33 -6.67
N GLY A 53 -14.97 42.05 -6.89
CA GLY A 53 -14.19 41.16 -6.02
C GLY A 53 -12.72 41.18 -6.36
N LYS A 54 -11.93 40.29 -5.76
CA LYS A 54 -10.65 39.86 -6.35
C LYS A 54 -10.91 38.53 -7.05
N SER A 55 -10.02 38.15 -7.97
CA SER A 55 -10.09 36.86 -8.63
C SER A 55 -10.08 35.67 -7.66
N ASP A 56 -10.56 34.55 -8.17
CA ASP A 56 -10.58 33.20 -7.61
C ASP A 56 -9.59 32.30 -8.38
N PRO A 57 -8.25 32.52 -8.27
CA PRO A 57 -7.29 31.90 -9.15
C PRO A 57 -7.05 30.40 -8.92
N PHE A 58 -6.85 29.67 -10.02
CA PHE A 58 -6.33 28.30 -10.06
C PHE A 58 -5.34 28.09 -11.22
N LEU A 59 -4.55 27.02 -11.15
CA LEU A 59 -3.58 26.64 -12.18
C LEU A 59 -3.99 25.34 -12.88
N GLU A 60 -3.69 25.26 -14.17
CA GLU A 60 -3.77 24.06 -14.99
C GLU A 60 -2.40 23.74 -15.61
N PHE A 61 -1.94 22.51 -15.42
CA PHE A 61 -0.68 21.99 -15.95
C PHE A 61 -0.96 21.13 -17.17
N TYR A 62 -0.23 21.38 -18.24
CA TYR A 62 -0.38 20.67 -19.50
C TYR A 62 0.94 20.13 -20.00
N LYS A 63 0.88 18.94 -20.58
CA LYS A 63 2.00 18.36 -21.35
C LYS A 63 1.69 18.34 -22.85
N PRO A 64 2.70 18.33 -23.73
CA PRO A 64 2.49 18.05 -25.14
C PRO A 64 2.05 16.60 -25.33
N GLY A 65 0.90 16.38 -25.98
CA GLY A 65 0.46 15.06 -26.41
C GLY A 65 1.04 14.65 -27.76
N ASP A 66 0.92 13.37 -28.08
CA ASP A 66 1.47 12.77 -29.31
C ASP A 66 0.88 13.38 -30.58
N ASP A 67 -0.34 13.92 -30.49
CA ASP A 67 -1.02 14.62 -31.59
C ASP A 67 -0.66 16.11 -31.68
N GLY A 68 0.34 16.55 -30.91
CA GLY A 68 0.79 17.93 -30.82
C GLY A 68 -0.14 18.85 -30.01
N LYS A 69 -1.23 18.32 -29.41
CA LYS A 69 -2.14 19.11 -28.57
C LYS A 69 -1.70 19.08 -27.11
N TRP A 70 -2.01 20.15 -26.40
CA TRP A 70 -1.81 20.20 -24.95
C TRP A 70 -2.82 19.30 -24.23
N MET A 71 -2.32 18.41 -23.39
CA MET A 71 -3.13 17.50 -22.57
C MET A 71 -3.06 17.94 -21.11
N LEU A 72 -4.22 18.12 -20.48
CA LEU A 72 -4.30 18.49 -19.06
C LEU A 72 -3.78 17.33 -18.20
N VAL A 73 -2.86 17.64 -17.29
CA VAL A 73 -2.24 16.70 -16.36
C VAL A 73 -2.77 16.92 -14.95
N HIS A 74 -2.83 18.17 -14.51
CA HIS A 74 -3.19 18.51 -13.14
C HIS A 74 -3.89 19.87 -13.09
N ARG A 75 -4.80 20.04 -12.13
CA ARG A 75 -5.47 21.29 -11.79
C ARG A 75 -5.42 21.49 -10.28
N THR A 76 -4.99 22.66 -9.83
CA THR A 76 -4.98 23.01 -8.40
C THR A 76 -6.40 23.30 -7.90
N GLU A 77 -6.56 23.44 -6.59
CA GLU A 77 -7.77 24.04 -6.04
C GLU A 77 -7.93 25.50 -6.44
N VAL A 78 -9.16 26.00 -6.31
CA VAL A 78 -9.51 27.41 -6.45
C VAL A 78 -9.30 28.11 -5.11
N ILE A 79 -8.54 29.21 -5.10
CA ILE A 79 -8.39 30.06 -3.91
C ILE A 79 -9.22 31.32 -4.11
N LYS A 80 -10.24 31.51 -3.28
CA LYS A 80 -11.19 32.62 -3.48
C LYS A 80 -10.67 33.98 -3.05
N TYR A 81 -11.09 35.02 -3.74
CA TYR A 81 -10.93 36.43 -3.39
C TYR A 81 -9.48 36.85 -3.12
N THR A 82 -8.54 36.46 -3.98
CA THR A 82 -7.12 36.82 -3.84
C THR A 82 -6.42 37.07 -5.17
N LEU A 83 -5.43 37.97 -5.14
CA LEU A 83 -4.47 38.15 -6.25
C LEU A 83 -3.10 37.55 -5.91
N ASP A 84 -2.96 37.01 -4.71
CA ASP A 84 -1.73 36.44 -4.16
C ASP A 84 -2.02 35.04 -3.57
N PRO A 85 -2.52 34.09 -4.39
CA PRO A 85 -2.92 32.77 -3.89
C PRO A 85 -1.74 31.95 -3.39
N VAL A 86 -2.00 31.09 -2.42
CA VAL A 86 -1.10 30.00 -2.03
C VAL A 86 -1.89 28.71 -2.17
N TRP A 87 -1.53 27.88 -3.15
CA TRP A 87 -2.17 26.59 -3.37
C TRP A 87 -1.53 25.51 -2.49
N LYS A 88 -2.29 24.46 -2.17
CA LYS A 88 -1.82 23.28 -1.47
C LYS A 88 -0.72 22.60 -2.29
N PRO A 89 0.34 22.07 -1.64
CA PRO A 89 1.29 21.22 -2.33
C PRO A 89 0.58 20.03 -2.97
N PHE A 90 1.05 19.64 -4.15
CA PHE A 90 0.52 18.49 -4.87
C PHE A 90 1.66 17.63 -5.43
N THR A 91 1.37 16.34 -5.59
CA THR A 91 2.30 15.35 -6.13
C THR A 91 1.69 14.71 -7.37
N VAL A 92 2.47 14.59 -8.45
CA VAL A 92 2.07 13.89 -9.68
C VAL A 92 3.20 12.97 -10.16
N PRO A 93 2.91 11.87 -10.86
CA PRO A 93 3.93 11.08 -11.54
C PRO A 93 4.69 11.94 -12.55
N LEU A 94 6.02 11.83 -12.57
CA LEU A 94 6.87 12.64 -13.44
C LEU A 94 6.57 12.38 -14.92
N VAL A 95 6.30 11.12 -15.29
CA VAL A 95 5.85 10.75 -16.64
C VAL A 95 4.50 11.36 -17.00
N SER A 96 3.59 11.50 -16.05
CA SER A 96 2.32 12.18 -16.33
C SER A 96 2.54 13.65 -16.66
N LEU A 97 3.52 14.31 -16.02
CA LEU A 97 3.80 15.73 -16.20
C LEU A 97 4.66 16.05 -17.43
N CYS A 98 5.73 15.30 -17.67
CA CYS A 98 6.71 15.62 -18.72
C CYS A 98 7.26 14.39 -19.46
N ASP A 99 6.55 13.26 -19.42
CA ASP A 99 6.97 11.98 -20.01
C ASP A 99 8.31 11.45 -19.46
N GLY A 100 8.70 11.89 -18.26
CA GLY A 100 9.93 11.49 -17.58
C GLY A 100 11.16 12.30 -18.02
N ASP A 101 11.03 13.11 -19.08
CA ASP A 101 12.05 14.03 -19.56
C ASP A 101 11.93 15.38 -18.84
N VAL A 102 12.89 15.66 -17.95
CA VAL A 102 12.87 16.87 -17.12
C VAL A 102 13.12 18.15 -17.91
N GLU A 103 13.66 18.07 -19.12
CA GLU A 103 13.92 19.21 -20.01
C GLU A 103 12.71 19.54 -20.88
N LYS A 104 11.77 18.61 -21.04
CA LYS A 104 10.58 18.80 -21.88
C LYS A 104 9.73 19.95 -21.34
N LEU A 105 9.36 20.87 -22.24
CA LEU A 105 8.53 22.00 -21.90
C LEU A 105 7.09 21.57 -21.59
N ILE A 106 6.63 21.97 -20.42
CA ILE A 106 5.23 21.92 -20.00
C ILE A 106 4.62 23.32 -20.09
N LYS A 107 3.31 23.38 -20.18
CA LYS A 107 2.56 24.64 -20.19
C LYS A 107 1.74 24.77 -18.93
N VAL A 108 1.80 25.92 -18.28
CA VAL A 108 0.97 26.23 -17.10
C VAL A 108 0.09 27.40 -17.45
N MET A 109 -1.21 27.26 -17.18
CA MET A 109 -2.21 28.30 -17.42
C MET A 109 -2.85 28.69 -16.09
N CYS A 110 -3.03 29.99 -15.88
CA CYS A 110 -3.71 30.55 -14.73
C CYS A 110 -5.05 31.14 -15.17
N TYR A 111 -6.10 30.77 -14.43
CA TYR A 111 -7.48 31.18 -14.69
C TYR A 111 -8.11 31.75 -13.44
N ASP A 112 -9.11 32.58 -13.65
CA ASP A 112 -10.08 33.02 -12.67
C ASP A 112 -11.32 32.12 -12.71
N TYR A 113 -11.77 31.62 -11.57
CA TYR A 113 -12.91 30.70 -11.52
C TYR A 113 -14.25 31.44 -11.62
N ASP A 114 -14.96 31.25 -12.74
CA ASP A 114 -16.37 31.61 -12.87
C ASP A 114 -17.31 30.41 -12.67
N SER A 115 -18.40 30.64 -11.93
CA SER A 115 -19.40 29.61 -11.62
C SER A 115 -20.20 29.07 -12.82
N ASP A 116 -20.20 29.80 -13.94
CA ASP A 116 -20.87 29.40 -15.19
C ASP A 116 -20.01 28.46 -16.08
N GLY A 117 -18.78 28.17 -15.64
CA GLY A 117 -17.81 27.33 -16.35
C GLY A 117 -17.00 28.07 -17.43
N GLY A 118 -17.24 29.36 -17.64
CA GLY A 118 -16.56 30.23 -18.60
C GLY A 118 -15.27 30.87 -18.06
N HIS A 119 -14.48 30.12 -17.28
CA HIS A 119 -13.35 30.62 -16.50
C HIS A 119 -12.45 31.63 -17.23
N ASP A 120 -12.23 32.76 -16.59
CA ASP A 120 -11.56 33.90 -17.19
C ASP A 120 -10.02 33.73 -17.24
N PHE A 121 -9.46 33.68 -18.44
CA PHE A 121 -8.02 33.46 -18.60
C PHE A 121 -7.17 34.64 -18.07
N ILE A 122 -6.30 34.38 -17.10
CA ILE A 122 -5.36 35.37 -16.52
C ILE A 122 -4.11 35.43 -17.39
N GLY A 123 -3.39 34.32 -17.53
CA GLY A 123 -2.15 34.24 -18.30
C GLY A 123 -1.56 32.83 -18.33
N GLU A 124 -0.46 32.67 -19.06
CA GLU A 124 0.24 31.40 -19.24
C GLU A 124 1.76 31.59 -19.24
N PHE A 125 2.46 30.49 -19.02
CA PHE A 125 3.91 30.38 -19.25
C PHE A 125 4.25 28.95 -19.66
N GLN A 126 5.44 28.78 -20.22
CA GLN A 126 6.05 27.47 -20.43
C GLN A 126 7.31 27.37 -19.57
N THR A 127 7.58 26.18 -19.05
CA THR A 127 8.77 25.88 -18.24
C THR A 127 9.11 24.41 -18.36
N SER A 128 10.27 23.99 -17.85
CA SER A 128 10.66 22.58 -17.73
C SER A 128 10.72 22.19 -16.25
N VAL A 129 10.69 20.89 -15.96
CA VAL A 129 10.88 20.41 -14.59
C VAL A 129 12.28 20.77 -14.10
N ALA A 130 13.30 20.66 -14.95
CA ALA A 130 14.67 21.08 -14.64
C ALA A 130 14.72 22.54 -14.19
N ARG A 131 14.01 23.43 -14.89
CA ARG A 131 13.88 24.84 -14.50
C ARG A 131 13.15 25.00 -13.17
N MET A 132 12.05 24.29 -12.94
CA MET A 132 11.31 24.34 -11.67
C MET A 132 12.16 23.87 -10.48
N CYS A 133 13.04 22.88 -10.67
CA CYS A 133 13.97 22.39 -9.65
C CYS A 133 15.03 23.41 -9.21
N GLU A 134 15.19 24.54 -9.92
CA GLU A 134 16.04 25.64 -9.45
C GLU A 134 15.44 26.36 -8.22
N ALA A 135 14.14 26.18 -7.96
CA ALA A 135 13.51 26.72 -6.76
C ALA A 135 14.07 26.03 -5.50
N GLN A 136 14.61 26.83 -4.59
CA GLN A 136 15.07 26.39 -3.27
C GLN A 136 14.21 27.04 -2.18
N ASP A 137 14.13 26.43 -1.00
CA ASP A 137 13.25 26.92 0.08
C ASP A 137 13.52 28.39 0.46
N ALA A 138 14.76 28.87 0.32
CA ALA A 138 15.14 30.28 0.53
C ALA A 138 15.08 31.16 -0.72
N PHE A 139 15.07 30.57 -1.91
CA PHE A 139 15.16 31.25 -3.21
C PHE A 139 14.09 30.68 -4.16
N PRO A 140 12.84 31.16 -4.05
CA PRO A 140 11.78 30.66 -4.91
C PRO A 140 12.00 31.10 -6.36
N LEU A 141 11.59 30.26 -7.30
CA LEU A 141 11.62 30.59 -8.73
C LEU A 141 10.38 31.41 -9.09
N GLU A 142 10.58 32.60 -9.65
CA GLU A 142 9.52 33.45 -10.16
C GLU A 142 9.38 33.33 -11.68
N LEU A 143 8.16 33.06 -12.15
CA LEU A 143 7.80 32.90 -13.55
C LEU A 143 6.72 33.93 -13.91
N GLU A 144 6.96 34.72 -14.95
CA GLU A 144 5.98 35.72 -15.38
C GLU A 144 4.75 35.07 -16.00
N CYS A 145 3.56 35.43 -15.52
CA CYS A 145 2.31 34.98 -16.08
C CYS A 145 1.92 35.89 -17.25
N ILE A 146 1.97 35.38 -18.49
CA ILE A 146 1.78 36.22 -19.68
C ILE A 146 0.41 35.98 -20.32
N ASN A 147 -0.35 37.04 -20.53
CA ASN A 147 -1.56 37.03 -21.33
C ASN A 147 -1.22 37.45 -22.77
N PRO A 148 -1.23 36.53 -23.77
CA PRO A 148 -0.80 36.85 -25.13
C PRO A 148 -1.67 37.91 -25.79
N LYS A 149 -2.96 38.00 -25.43
CA LYS A 149 -3.87 39.03 -25.95
C LYS A 149 -3.50 40.41 -25.40
N LYS A 150 -3.15 40.53 -24.11
CA LYS A 150 -2.70 41.80 -23.52
C LYS A 150 -1.33 42.20 -24.05
N GLN A 151 -0.39 41.26 -24.16
CA GLN A 151 0.95 41.51 -24.69
C GLN A 151 0.91 42.09 -26.12
N LYS A 152 0.03 41.58 -26.99
CA LYS A 152 -0.15 42.10 -28.35
C LYS A 152 -0.83 43.47 -28.41
N LYS A 153 -1.70 43.80 -27.44
CA LYS A 153 -2.56 44.99 -27.49
C LYS A 153 -2.04 46.19 -26.68
N LYS A 154 -1.29 45.96 -25.60
CA LYS A 154 -0.89 46.99 -24.63
C LYS A 154 0.61 47.26 -24.73
N LYS A 155 0.99 48.47 -25.15
CA LYS A 155 2.41 48.87 -25.34
C LYS A 155 3.29 48.73 -24.09
N ASN A 156 2.73 48.95 -22.89
CA ASN A 156 3.46 48.91 -21.61
C ASN A 156 3.10 47.68 -20.75
N TYR A 157 2.63 46.61 -21.38
CA TYR A 157 2.32 45.37 -20.68
C TYR A 157 3.60 44.65 -20.25
N LYS A 158 3.69 44.31 -18.96
CA LYS A 158 4.78 43.50 -18.40
C LYS A 158 4.34 42.05 -18.25
N ASN A 159 3.42 41.81 -17.32
CA ASN A 159 2.83 40.50 -17.06
C ASN A 159 1.41 40.68 -16.48
N SER A 160 0.71 39.56 -16.27
CA SER A 160 -0.61 39.47 -15.62
C SER A 160 -0.47 38.93 -14.19
N GLY A 161 0.69 39.19 -13.57
CA GLY A 161 1.14 38.65 -12.29
C GLY A 161 2.31 37.68 -12.43
N ILE A 162 2.75 37.16 -11.29
CA ILE A 162 3.91 36.26 -11.16
C ILE A 162 3.44 34.95 -10.51
N ILE A 163 3.83 33.83 -11.09
CA ILE A 163 3.68 32.50 -10.50
C ILE A 163 5.02 32.10 -9.89
N ILE A 164 4.97 31.67 -8.64
CA ILE A 164 6.13 31.41 -7.79
C ILE A 164 6.17 29.92 -7.48
N VAL A 165 7.24 29.24 -7.89
CA VAL A 165 7.55 27.89 -7.42
C VAL A 165 8.33 28.03 -6.12
N LYS A 166 7.72 27.64 -5.01
CA LYS A 166 8.34 27.69 -3.68
C LYS A 166 9.26 26.50 -3.43
N SER A 167 8.85 25.33 -3.90
CA SER A 167 9.61 24.08 -3.76
C SER A 167 9.24 23.13 -4.90
N CYS A 168 10.24 22.43 -5.42
CA CYS A 168 10.09 21.40 -6.43
C CYS A 168 10.99 20.22 -6.06
N LYS A 169 10.39 19.10 -5.64
CA LYS A 169 11.13 17.91 -5.19
C LYS A 169 10.77 16.73 -6.06
N ILE A 170 11.76 16.12 -6.69
CA ILE A 170 11.62 14.84 -7.39
C ILE A 170 12.08 13.74 -6.43
N THR A 171 11.18 12.80 -6.15
CA THR A 171 11.48 11.61 -5.33
C THR A 171 11.06 10.37 -6.10
N ARG A 172 11.55 9.20 -5.69
CA ARG A 172 11.05 7.92 -6.20
C ARG A 172 9.91 7.45 -5.30
N ASP A 173 8.83 7.01 -5.92
CA ASP A 173 7.68 6.41 -5.25
C ASP A 173 7.71 4.90 -5.49
N PHE A 174 8.39 4.16 -4.62
CA PHE A 174 8.60 2.73 -4.78
C PHE A 174 7.30 1.94 -4.56
N SER A 175 7.03 1.01 -5.46
CA SER A 175 6.00 0.00 -5.37
C SER A 175 6.49 -1.22 -4.58
N PHE A 176 5.58 -2.13 -4.24
CA PHE A 176 5.93 -3.40 -3.60
C PHE A 176 6.93 -4.20 -4.44
N LEU A 177 6.71 -4.29 -5.76
CA LEU A 177 7.61 -5.03 -6.66
C LEU A 177 8.98 -4.35 -6.76
N ASP A 178 9.07 -3.02 -6.67
CA ASP A 178 10.38 -2.34 -6.62
C ASP A 178 11.19 -2.79 -5.41
N TYR A 179 10.55 -3.00 -4.26
CA TYR A 179 11.22 -3.52 -3.07
C TYR A 179 11.68 -4.97 -3.27
N ILE A 180 10.80 -5.85 -3.76
CA ILE A 180 11.11 -7.27 -3.99
C ILE A 180 12.22 -7.43 -5.03
N LEU A 181 12.06 -6.84 -6.21
CA LEU A 181 13.07 -6.89 -7.28
C LEU A 181 14.34 -6.15 -6.88
N GLY A 182 14.21 -5.14 -6.02
CA GLY A 182 15.31 -4.43 -5.39
C GLY A 182 16.03 -5.22 -4.29
N GLY A 183 15.70 -6.49 -4.05
CA GLY A 183 16.42 -7.37 -3.13
C GLY A 183 15.82 -7.50 -1.73
N CYS A 184 14.64 -6.93 -1.47
CA CYS A 184 13.92 -7.17 -0.21
C CYS A 184 13.46 -8.62 -0.14
N GLN A 185 13.75 -9.29 0.98
CA GLN A 185 13.30 -10.64 1.27
C GLN A 185 12.10 -10.63 2.22
N LEU A 186 11.09 -11.43 1.90
CA LEU A 186 9.93 -11.64 2.77
C LEU A 186 10.13 -12.90 3.62
N MET A 187 10.47 -12.71 4.89
CA MET A 187 10.70 -13.78 5.87
C MET A 187 9.38 -14.37 6.34
N PHE A 188 9.00 -15.53 5.80
CA PHE A 188 7.67 -16.13 6.06
C PHE A 188 7.69 -17.18 7.19
N THR A 189 6.90 -16.95 8.24
CA THR A 189 6.70 -17.86 9.38
C THR A 189 5.25 -18.32 9.44
N VAL A 190 5.03 -19.62 9.71
CA VAL A 190 3.69 -20.21 9.86
C VAL A 190 3.46 -20.62 11.31
N GLY A 191 2.39 -20.11 11.90
CA GLY A 191 1.84 -20.47 13.20
C GLY A 191 0.56 -21.29 13.06
N ILE A 192 0.55 -22.50 13.61
CA ILE A 192 -0.58 -23.43 13.53
C ILE A 192 -1.18 -23.64 14.91
N ASP A 193 -2.46 -23.34 15.03
CA ASP A 193 -3.26 -23.62 16.21
C ASP A 193 -3.45 -25.14 16.37
N PHE A 194 -3.10 -25.68 17.53
CA PHE A 194 -3.33 -27.08 17.90
C PHE A 194 -4.16 -27.18 19.18
N THR A 195 -5.06 -26.23 19.40
CA THR A 195 -5.92 -26.20 20.58
C THR A 195 -7.07 -27.20 20.49
N ALA A 196 -7.60 -27.59 21.65
CA ALA A 196 -8.60 -28.64 21.81
C ALA A 196 -9.95 -28.31 21.15
N SER A 197 -10.25 -27.04 20.86
CA SER A 197 -11.45 -26.61 20.12
C SER A 197 -11.52 -27.25 18.72
N ASN A 198 -10.37 -27.59 18.13
CA ASN A 198 -10.29 -28.25 16.83
C ASN A 198 -10.72 -29.73 16.85
N GLY A 199 -10.90 -30.34 18.02
CA GLY A 199 -11.22 -31.77 18.18
C GLY A 199 -10.03 -32.70 17.91
N ASN A 200 -10.18 -33.98 18.23
CA ASN A 200 -9.10 -34.97 18.09
C ASN A 200 -8.80 -35.23 16.60
N PRO A 201 -7.54 -35.13 16.15
CA PRO A 201 -7.18 -35.24 14.73
C PRO A 201 -7.44 -36.63 14.12
N ARG A 202 -7.75 -37.63 14.94
CA ARG A 202 -8.19 -38.96 14.46
C ARG A 202 -9.67 -39.03 14.12
N ASP A 203 -10.47 -38.07 14.58
CA ASP A 203 -11.92 -38.07 14.40
C ASP A 203 -12.29 -37.28 13.13
N PRO A 204 -13.13 -37.83 12.22
CA PRO A 204 -13.50 -37.16 10.97
C PRO A 204 -14.14 -35.77 11.10
N SER A 205 -14.64 -35.42 12.28
CA SER A 205 -15.22 -34.10 12.58
C SER A 205 -14.18 -33.05 12.99
N SER A 206 -12.93 -33.44 13.24
CA SER A 206 -11.87 -32.51 13.62
C SER A 206 -11.41 -31.66 12.45
N LEU A 207 -11.08 -30.40 12.72
CA LEU A 207 -10.51 -29.50 11.73
C LEU A 207 -9.08 -29.93 11.31
N HIS A 208 -8.40 -30.71 12.13
CA HIS A 208 -7.09 -31.29 11.82
C HIS A 208 -7.18 -32.69 11.18
N TYR A 209 -8.37 -33.29 11.07
CA TYR A 209 -8.51 -34.60 10.45
C TYR A 209 -8.07 -34.57 8.98
N ILE A 210 -6.98 -35.26 8.67
CA ILE A 210 -6.51 -35.43 7.30
C ILE A 210 -7.43 -36.45 6.63
N ASN A 211 -8.26 -35.97 5.71
CA ASN A 211 -9.22 -36.82 5.00
C ASN A 211 -8.51 -37.83 4.06
N PRO A 212 -9.21 -38.83 3.50
CA PRO A 212 -8.61 -39.80 2.59
C PRO A 212 -7.96 -39.21 1.32
N MET A 213 -8.30 -37.97 0.96
CA MET A 213 -7.65 -37.23 -0.13
C MET A 213 -6.39 -36.48 0.32
N GLY A 214 -5.99 -36.61 1.59
CA GLY A 214 -4.79 -36.01 2.15
C GLY A 214 -4.92 -34.53 2.50
N THR A 215 -6.13 -34.02 2.77
CA THR A 215 -6.34 -32.59 3.03
C THR A 215 -7.27 -32.30 4.21
N ASN A 216 -7.18 -31.06 4.72
CA ASN A 216 -8.07 -30.39 5.66
C ASN A 216 -7.98 -28.86 5.42
N GLU A 217 -8.70 -28.06 6.19
CA GLU A 217 -8.70 -26.60 6.00
C GLU A 217 -7.34 -25.97 6.36
N TYR A 218 -6.65 -26.47 7.40
CA TYR A 218 -5.29 -26.04 7.75
C TYR A 218 -4.30 -26.25 6.59
N LEU A 219 -4.24 -27.45 6.04
CA LEU A 219 -3.41 -27.79 4.88
C LEU A 219 -3.78 -26.94 3.67
N SER A 220 -5.07 -26.73 3.42
CA SER A 220 -5.54 -25.91 2.30
C SER A 220 -5.11 -24.45 2.43
N ALA A 221 -5.16 -23.89 3.64
CA ALA A 221 -4.66 -22.55 3.94
C ALA A 221 -3.12 -22.46 3.79
N ILE A 222 -2.36 -23.42 4.33
CA ILE A 222 -0.90 -23.50 4.17
C ILE A 222 -0.52 -23.51 2.68
N TRP A 223 -1.18 -24.36 1.87
CA TRP A 223 -0.93 -24.43 0.45
C TRP A 223 -1.28 -23.12 -0.27
N ALA A 224 -2.47 -22.57 -0.01
CA ALA A 224 -2.94 -21.39 -0.73
C ALA A 224 -2.07 -20.15 -0.48
N VAL A 225 -1.64 -19.94 0.76
CA VAL A 225 -0.83 -18.78 1.14
C VAL A 225 0.64 -19.03 0.85
N GLY A 226 1.17 -20.17 1.29
CA GLY A 226 2.58 -20.51 1.15
C GLY A 226 3.03 -20.58 -0.30
N GLN A 227 2.18 -21.08 -1.22
CA GLN A 227 2.57 -21.22 -2.63
C GLN A 227 2.83 -19.89 -3.32
N ILE A 228 2.18 -18.81 -2.88
CA ILE A 228 2.43 -17.48 -3.46
C ILE A 228 3.56 -16.77 -2.71
N ILE A 229 3.56 -16.83 -1.38
CA ILE A 229 4.56 -16.11 -0.58
C ILE A 229 5.97 -16.66 -0.83
N GLN A 230 6.12 -17.97 -1.04
CA GLN A 230 7.44 -18.58 -1.27
C GLN A 230 8.16 -18.07 -2.52
N ASP A 231 7.47 -17.44 -3.47
CA ASP A 231 8.11 -16.86 -4.66
C ASP A 231 8.80 -15.52 -4.35
N TYR A 232 8.54 -14.95 -3.17
CA TYR A 232 9.17 -13.73 -2.65
C TYR A 232 10.19 -13.99 -1.54
N ASP A 233 10.42 -15.26 -1.21
CA ASP A 233 11.49 -15.71 -0.31
C ASP A 233 12.58 -16.40 -1.14
N SER A 234 13.83 -15.98 -0.96
CA SER A 234 14.93 -16.48 -1.77
C SER A 234 15.44 -17.87 -1.37
N ASP A 235 15.40 -18.21 -0.07
CA ASP A 235 15.92 -19.50 0.41
C ASP A 235 14.81 -20.55 0.58
N LYS A 236 13.55 -20.09 0.65
CA LYS A 236 12.35 -20.92 0.80
C LYS A 236 12.43 -21.82 2.03
N MET A 237 13.10 -21.34 3.09
CA MET A 237 13.19 -22.00 4.38
C MET A 237 12.24 -21.30 5.35
N PHE A 238 11.17 -21.98 5.74
CA PHE A 238 10.10 -21.37 6.52
C PHE A 238 10.02 -21.93 7.93
N PRO A 239 10.17 -21.12 8.98
CA PRO A 239 9.86 -21.53 10.34
C PRO A 239 8.40 -21.95 10.43
N ALA A 240 8.16 -23.16 10.94
CA ALA A 240 6.82 -23.67 11.18
C ALA A 240 6.64 -23.98 12.67
N LEU A 241 5.75 -23.22 13.30
CA LEU A 241 5.51 -23.21 14.73
C LEU A 241 4.08 -23.66 15.03
N GLY A 242 3.90 -24.40 16.11
CA GLY A 242 2.61 -24.78 16.67
C GLY A 242 2.36 -24.08 18.00
N PHE A 243 1.10 -23.88 18.37
CA PHE A 243 0.74 -23.36 19.69
C PHE A 243 -0.53 -24.02 20.25
N GLY A 244 -0.65 -24.05 21.58
CA GLY A 244 -1.84 -24.54 22.27
C GLY A 244 -1.91 -26.06 22.44
N ALA A 245 -0.77 -26.76 22.39
CA ALA A 245 -0.69 -28.20 22.58
C ALA A 245 0.24 -28.60 23.73
N GLN A 246 0.01 -29.79 24.29
CA GLN A 246 0.93 -30.43 25.22
C GLN A 246 1.93 -31.31 24.46
N LEU A 247 3.21 -31.20 24.83
CA LEU A 247 4.31 -31.89 24.15
C LEU A 247 4.95 -32.97 25.05
N PRO A 248 5.37 -34.11 24.49
CA PRO A 248 6.18 -35.08 25.23
C PRO A 248 7.57 -34.52 25.58
N PRO A 249 8.26 -35.06 26.59
CA PRO A 249 7.83 -36.19 27.44
C PRO A 249 7.00 -35.75 28.66
N ASP A 250 7.03 -34.47 29.04
CA ASP A 250 6.43 -33.98 30.29
C ASP A 250 4.98 -33.50 30.15
N TRP A 251 4.45 -33.46 28.92
CA TRP A 251 3.09 -33.06 28.59
C TRP A 251 2.73 -31.67 29.10
N LYS A 252 3.73 -30.77 29.18
CA LYS A 252 3.49 -29.36 29.46
C LYS A 252 2.87 -28.68 28.25
N VAL A 253 1.97 -27.75 28.55
CA VAL A 253 1.37 -26.87 27.55
C VAL A 253 2.47 -26.00 26.95
N SER A 254 2.54 -26.00 25.63
CA SER A 254 3.36 -25.09 24.87
C SER A 254 2.48 -24.14 24.06
N HIS A 255 2.76 -22.85 24.20
CA HIS A 255 2.17 -21.80 23.38
C HIS A 255 3.06 -21.43 22.19
N GLU A 256 4.14 -22.19 21.97
CA GLU A 256 5.03 -22.07 20.82
C GLU A 256 6.00 -23.26 20.76
N PHE A 257 6.01 -24.02 19.68
CA PHE A 257 6.99 -25.08 19.46
C PHE A 257 7.26 -25.32 17.98
N ALA A 258 8.47 -25.76 17.65
CA ALA A 258 8.80 -26.17 16.29
C ALA A 258 8.04 -27.45 15.92
N ILE A 259 7.20 -27.40 14.88
CA ILE A 259 6.35 -28.57 14.51
C ILE A 259 7.18 -29.72 13.94
N ASN A 260 8.41 -29.46 13.48
CA ASN A 260 9.39 -30.47 13.08
C ASN A 260 10.12 -31.12 14.28
N PHE A 261 9.75 -30.76 15.52
CA PHE A 261 10.39 -31.17 16.78
C PHE A 261 11.88 -30.87 16.89
N ASN A 262 12.40 -29.93 16.10
CA ASN A 262 13.76 -29.41 16.22
C ASN A 262 13.72 -27.98 16.80
N PRO A 263 13.84 -27.81 18.14
CA PRO A 263 13.69 -26.51 18.77
C PRO A 263 14.81 -25.53 18.40
N THR A 264 15.95 -26.02 17.90
CA THR A 264 17.07 -25.18 17.45
C THR A 264 16.97 -24.79 15.98
N ASN A 265 16.13 -25.47 15.21
CA ASN A 265 15.95 -25.23 13.78
C ASN A 265 14.49 -25.53 13.37
N PRO A 266 13.57 -24.56 13.51
CA PRO A 266 12.17 -24.73 13.13
C PRO A 266 11.92 -24.67 11.62
N PHE A 267 12.96 -24.49 10.80
CA PHE A 267 12.82 -24.23 9.38
C PHE A 267 12.47 -25.50 8.60
N CYS A 268 11.48 -25.36 7.72
CA CYS A 268 11.02 -26.38 6.79
C CYS A 268 11.38 -25.97 5.35
N SER A 269 11.81 -26.92 4.52
CA SER A 269 12.15 -26.65 3.12
C SER A 269 10.90 -26.58 2.26
N GLY A 270 10.55 -25.36 1.84
CA GLY A 270 9.36 -25.08 1.04
C GLY A 270 8.04 -25.32 1.78
N VAL A 271 6.95 -25.07 1.08
CA VAL A 271 5.58 -25.36 1.58
C VAL A 271 5.39 -26.85 1.81
N GLU A 272 5.98 -27.68 0.94
CA GLU A 272 6.00 -29.13 1.04
C GLU A 272 6.59 -29.59 2.38
N GLY A 273 7.69 -28.97 2.82
CA GLY A 273 8.32 -29.26 4.11
C GLY A 273 7.41 -28.94 5.29
N ILE A 274 6.68 -27.81 5.23
CA ILE A 274 5.69 -27.44 6.27
C ILE A 274 4.59 -28.50 6.34
N VAL A 275 4.06 -28.91 5.19
CA VAL A 275 2.98 -29.91 5.09
C VAL A 275 3.41 -31.27 5.64
N GLN A 276 4.64 -31.69 5.33
CA GLN A 276 5.23 -32.92 5.88
C GLN A 276 5.38 -32.83 7.40
N ALA A 277 5.94 -31.73 7.92
CA ALA A 277 6.13 -31.52 9.34
C ALA A 277 4.79 -31.45 10.10
N TYR A 278 3.81 -30.75 9.55
CA TYR A 278 2.44 -30.70 10.07
C TYR A 278 1.83 -32.10 10.18
N SER A 279 1.87 -32.88 9.11
CA SER A 279 1.29 -34.23 9.09
C SER A 279 2.00 -35.17 10.06
N ALA A 280 3.32 -35.04 10.18
CA ALA A 280 4.15 -35.83 11.09
C ALA A 280 3.94 -35.44 12.56
N CYS A 281 3.63 -34.18 12.88
CA CYS A 281 3.52 -33.73 14.27
C CYS A 281 2.21 -34.14 14.97
N LEU A 282 1.10 -34.22 14.21
CA LEU A 282 -0.25 -34.48 14.73
C LEU A 282 -0.34 -35.71 15.67
N PRO A 283 0.26 -36.87 15.38
CA PRO A 283 0.15 -38.05 16.24
C PRO A 283 0.94 -37.95 17.55
N HIS A 284 1.86 -36.98 17.66
CA HIS A 284 2.83 -36.86 18.75
C HIS A 284 2.48 -35.78 19.78
N ILE A 285 1.47 -34.96 19.51
CA ILE A 285 1.02 -33.88 20.39
C ILE A 285 -0.37 -34.17 20.96
N ARG A 286 -0.73 -33.51 22.07
CA ARG A 286 -2.10 -33.51 22.60
C ARG A 286 -2.67 -32.11 22.51
N PHE A 287 -3.79 -31.95 21.83
CA PHE A 287 -4.43 -30.66 21.72
C PHE A 287 -4.93 -30.19 23.09
N TYR A 288 -4.71 -28.91 23.39
CA TYR A 288 -5.00 -28.35 24.71
C TYR A 288 -5.42 -26.88 24.59
N GLY A 289 -5.13 -26.03 25.56
CA GLY A 289 -5.36 -24.60 25.48
C GLY A 289 -4.63 -23.86 26.60
N PRO A 290 -4.84 -22.55 26.74
CA PRO A 290 -5.67 -21.68 25.90
C PRO A 290 -5.08 -21.40 24.50
N THR A 291 -5.89 -20.76 23.65
CA THR A 291 -5.49 -20.25 22.34
C THR A 291 -4.87 -18.86 22.50
N ASN A 292 -3.54 -18.78 22.52
CA ASN A 292 -2.80 -17.55 22.79
C ASN A 292 -1.95 -17.14 21.59
N PHE A 293 -2.15 -15.94 21.04
CA PHE A 293 -1.36 -15.43 19.91
C PHE A 293 -0.19 -14.57 20.33
N SER A 294 -0.25 -13.92 21.50
CA SER A 294 0.79 -13.02 21.97
C SER A 294 2.19 -13.65 21.95
N PRO A 295 2.41 -14.92 22.36
CA PRO A 295 3.73 -15.55 22.33
C PRO A 295 4.36 -15.59 20.93
N ILE A 296 3.62 -16.09 19.94
CA ILE A 296 4.13 -16.24 18.56
C ILE A 296 4.28 -14.90 17.85
N VAL A 297 3.37 -13.94 18.10
CA VAL A 297 3.51 -12.57 17.59
C VAL A 297 4.79 -11.93 18.15
N ASN A 298 5.02 -12.02 19.46
CA ASN A 298 6.24 -11.51 20.10
C ASN A 298 7.51 -12.23 19.63
N HIS A 299 7.42 -13.49 19.25
CA HIS A 299 8.56 -14.22 18.70
C HIS A 299 9.02 -13.66 17.38
N VAL A 300 8.11 -13.51 16.41
CA VAL A 300 8.47 -12.96 15.10
C VAL A 300 8.84 -11.47 15.23
N ALA A 301 8.16 -10.73 16.10
CA ALA A 301 8.49 -9.33 16.39
C ALA A 301 9.92 -9.16 16.92
N ARG A 302 10.47 -10.11 17.69
CA ARG A 302 11.88 -10.05 18.14
C ARG A 302 12.88 -10.09 16.98
N PHE A 303 12.59 -10.80 15.90
CA PHE A 303 13.43 -10.80 14.71
C PHE A 303 13.21 -9.53 13.87
N ALA A 304 11.95 -9.13 13.69
CA ALA A 304 11.62 -7.88 13.00
C ALA A 304 12.27 -6.66 13.67
N ALA A 305 12.35 -6.64 15.00
CA ALA A 305 13.04 -5.61 15.77
C ALA A 305 14.54 -5.51 15.46
N GLN A 306 15.21 -6.61 15.12
CA GLN A 306 16.63 -6.57 14.72
C GLN A 306 16.79 -5.93 13.34
N ALA A 307 15.81 -6.12 12.45
CA ALA A 307 15.78 -5.53 11.12
C ALA A 307 15.41 -4.04 11.11
N THR A 308 15.13 -3.39 12.25
CA THR A 308 14.88 -1.93 12.26
C THR A 308 16.15 -1.12 12.01
N GLN A 309 17.34 -1.72 12.19
CA GLN A 309 18.64 -1.07 11.97
C GLN A 309 19.12 -1.19 10.52
N GLN A 310 18.30 -1.73 9.61
CA GLN A 310 18.64 -1.87 8.20
C GLN A 310 18.75 -0.48 7.52
N GLU A 311 19.78 -0.30 6.69
CA GLU A 311 20.00 0.96 5.94
C GLU A 311 19.21 1.01 4.62
N ALA A 312 18.71 -0.14 4.16
CA ALA A 312 17.84 -0.30 3.00
C ALA A 312 16.74 -1.31 3.32
N ALA A 313 15.69 -1.34 2.53
CA ALA A 313 14.59 -2.28 2.65
C ALA A 313 15.03 -3.71 2.28
N SER A 314 15.66 -4.41 3.23
CA SER A 314 16.25 -5.73 3.00
C SER A 314 15.41 -6.88 3.54
N GLN A 315 14.80 -6.70 4.72
CA GLN A 315 14.02 -7.75 5.36
C GLN A 315 12.67 -7.23 5.83
N TYR A 316 11.63 -8.01 5.55
CA TYR A 316 10.28 -7.82 6.04
C TYR A 316 9.71 -9.15 6.50
N PHE A 317 9.05 -9.18 7.66
CA PHE A 317 8.59 -10.42 8.29
C PHE A 317 7.09 -10.61 8.10
N ILE A 318 6.68 -11.84 7.81
CA ILE A 318 5.28 -12.21 7.65
C ILE A 318 4.99 -13.39 8.57
N LEU A 319 4.03 -13.21 9.47
CA LEU A 319 3.50 -14.27 10.30
C LEU A 319 2.12 -14.68 9.80
N LEU A 320 1.98 -15.89 9.26
CA LEU A 320 0.68 -16.51 9.01
C LEU A 320 0.23 -17.27 10.26
N ILE A 321 -0.93 -16.93 10.82
CA ILE A 321 -1.59 -17.66 11.90
C ILE A 321 -2.81 -18.36 11.29
N ILE A 322 -2.93 -19.67 11.51
CA ILE A 322 -4.11 -20.46 11.13
C ILE A 322 -4.74 -20.97 12.41
N THR A 323 -6.04 -20.70 12.60
CA THR A 323 -6.75 -20.88 13.87
C THR A 323 -8.23 -21.16 13.64
N ASP A 324 -8.89 -21.79 14.61
CA ASP A 324 -10.34 -22.02 14.56
C ASP A 324 -11.19 -20.96 15.26
N GLY A 325 -10.59 -19.86 15.76
CA GLY A 325 -11.31 -18.58 15.93
C GLY A 325 -11.44 -18.00 17.34
N VAL A 326 -11.02 -18.69 18.40
CA VAL A 326 -11.17 -18.14 19.77
C VAL A 326 -9.82 -17.68 20.29
N ILE A 327 -9.62 -16.38 20.52
CA ILE A 327 -8.40 -15.84 21.17
C ILE A 327 -8.65 -15.69 22.66
N SER A 328 -7.79 -16.30 23.48
CA SER A 328 -7.90 -16.26 24.94
C SER A 328 -7.11 -15.11 25.58
N ASP A 329 -6.00 -14.69 24.97
CA ASP A 329 -5.10 -13.62 25.44
C ASP A 329 -5.31 -12.31 24.65
N MET A 330 -6.56 -11.89 24.49
CA MET A 330 -6.90 -10.77 23.60
C MET A 330 -6.16 -9.47 23.95
N ASP A 331 -6.03 -9.11 25.24
CA ASP A 331 -5.36 -7.87 25.63
C ASP A 331 -3.83 -7.94 25.39
N GLU A 332 -3.21 -9.07 25.67
CA GLU A 332 -1.79 -9.32 25.40
C GLU A 332 -1.50 -9.39 23.89
N THR A 333 -2.41 -9.98 23.12
CA THR A 333 -2.34 -10.04 21.65
C THR A 333 -2.46 -8.66 21.06
N ARG A 334 -3.45 -7.85 21.48
CA ARG A 334 -3.58 -6.45 21.05
C ARG A 334 -2.33 -5.64 21.36
N HIS A 335 -1.78 -5.81 22.56
CA HIS A 335 -0.54 -5.12 22.93
C HIS A 335 0.62 -5.55 22.02
N ALA A 336 0.79 -6.85 21.77
CA ALA A 336 1.83 -7.36 20.89
C ALA A 336 1.69 -6.83 19.45
N VAL A 337 0.46 -6.80 18.90
CA VAL A 337 0.18 -6.24 17.56
C VAL A 337 0.49 -4.74 17.51
N VAL A 338 0.09 -3.97 18.53
CA VAL A 338 0.40 -2.54 18.61
C VAL A 338 1.91 -2.28 18.66
N GLN A 339 2.68 -3.07 19.43
CA GLN A 339 4.14 -2.93 19.42
C GLN A 339 4.75 -3.38 18.08
N ALA A 340 4.26 -4.48 17.50
CA ALA A 340 4.71 -4.98 16.20
C ALA A 340 4.40 -4.01 15.04
N SER A 341 3.40 -3.13 15.19
CA SER A 341 3.09 -2.11 14.17
C SER A 341 4.25 -1.16 13.88
N LYS A 342 5.21 -1.04 14.80
CA LYS A 342 6.41 -0.21 14.64
C LYS A 342 7.56 -0.91 13.90
N LEU A 343 7.44 -2.21 13.65
CA LEU A 343 8.49 -3.10 13.14
C LEU A 343 8.27 -3.45 11.66
N PRO A 344 9.24 -3.98 10.89
CA PRO A 344 9.04 -4.45 9.51
C PRO A 344 8.29 -5.79 9.49
N MET A 345 7.01 -5.80 9.89
CA MET A 345 6.24 -7.04 10.07
C MET A 345 4.76 -6.91 9.69
N SER A 346 4.18 -7.95 9.11
CA SER A 346 2.74 -8.14 8.93
C SER A 346 2.28 -9.47 9.52
N ILE A 347 1.01 -9.54 9.87
CA ILE A 347 0.34 -10.72 10.42
C ILE A 347 -0.85 -11.03 9.52
N ILE A 348 -0.93 -12.26 9.06
CA ILE A 348 -2.05 -12.79 8.28
C ILE A 348 -2.73 -13.81 9.17
N ILE A 349 -4.03 -13.67 9.41
CA ILE A 349 -4.82 -14.61 10.20
C ILE A 349 -5.83 -15.29 9.29
N VAL A 350 -5.74 -16.61 9.15
CA VAL A 350 -6.72 -17.42 8.41
C VAL A 350 -7.58 -18.19 9.40
N GLY A 351 -8.86 -17.83 9.45
CA GLY A 351 -9.85 -18.49 10.31
C GLY A 351 -10.44 -19.73 9.64
N VAL A 352 -10.20 -20.91 10.18
CA VAL A 352 -10.77 -22.19 9.72
C VAL A 352 -11.97 -22.62 10.54
N GLY A 353 -12.80 -23.50 9.99
CA GLY A 353 -14.01 -23.98 10.67
C GLY A 353 -15.16 -22.97 10.63
N ASN A 354 -16.02 -23.03 11.65
CA ASN A 354 -17.30 -22.30 11.68
C ASN A 354 -17.51 -21.48 12.96
N ALA A 355 -16.46 -21.21 13.74
CA ALA A 355 -16.58 -20.45 14.99
C ALA A 355 -16.98 -18.97 14.76
N ASP A 356 -17.13 -18.22 15.84
CA ASP A 356 -17.24 -16.77 15.75
C ASP A 356 -15.85 -16.14 15.55
N PHE A 357 -15.71 -15.27 14.56
CA PHE A 357 -14.44 -14.61 14.21
C PHE A 357 -14.42 -13.12 14.55
N ALA A 358 -15.39 -12.61 15.31
CA ALA A 358 -15.45 -11.20 15.71
C ALA A 358 -14.14 -10.69 16.38
N ALA A 359 -13.45 -11.57 17.10
CA ALA A 359 -12.14 -11.29 17.70
C ALA A 359 -11.05 -10.98 16.65
N MET A 360 -11.05 -11.70 15.53
CA MET A 360 -10.07 -11.53 14.45
C MET A 360 -10.42 -10.32 13.59
N GLU A 361 -11.71 -10.13 13.28
CA GLU A 361 -12.21 -8.93 12.61
C GLU A 361 -11.89 -7.66 13.42
N PHE A 362 -11.84 -7.75 14.74
CA PHE A 362 -11.40 -6.65 15.58
C PHE A 362 -9.90 -6.35 15.45
N LEU A 363 -9.06 -7.37 15.29
CA LEU A 363 -7.61 -7.20 15.14
C LEU A 363 -7.23 -6.65 13.77
N ASP A 364 -8.03 -6.92 12.73
CA ASP A 364 -7.85 -6.53 11.33
C ASP A 364 -7.77 -5.02 11.07
N GLY A 365 -8.10 -4.17 12.05
CA GLY A 365 -7.81 -2.73 12.00
C GLY A 365 -8.62 -1.88 11.00
N ASP A 366 -9.23 -2.50 9.98
CA ASP A 366 -9.97 -1.88 8.87
C ASP A 366 -11.04 -0.87 9.29
N SER A 367 -11.75 -1.18 10.38
CA SER A 367 -12.85 -0.33 10.89
C SER A 367 -12.40 0.70 11.92
N ARG A 368 -11.26 0.48 12.59
CA ARG A 368 -10.79 1.31 13.71
C ARG A 368 -9.33 1.06 14.03
N VAL A 369 -8.62 2.13 14.37
CA VAL A 369 -7.24 2.06 14.88
C VAL A 369 -7.18 1.17 16.12
N LEU A 370 -6.37 0.10 16.05
CA LEU A 370 -6.17 -0.82 17.15
C LEU A 370 -5.44 -0.12 18.31
N ARG A 371 -5.92 -0.36 19.54
CA ARG A 371 -5.32 0.17 20.77
C ARG A 371 -4.89 -0.95 21.68
N SER A 372 -3.79 -0.77 22.39
CA SER A 372 -3.35 -1.68 23.44
C SER A 372 -4.09 -1.38 24.75
N TYR A 373 -3.92 -2.25 25.77
CA TYR A 373 -4.45 -1.99 27.12
C TYR A 373 -3.81 -0.77 27.81
N THR A 374 -2.66 -0.26 27.32
CA THR A 374 -2.04 0.97 27.84
C THR A 374 -2.64 2.25 27.23
N GLY A 375 -3.53 2.10 26.24
CA GLY A 375 -4.13 3.21 25.49
C GLY A 375 -3.33 3.63 24.25
N GLU A 376 -2.14 3.07 24.03
CA GLU A 376 -1.32 3.32 22.86
C GLU A 376 -1.98 2.80 21.57
N GLU A 377 -1.92 3.59 20.50
CA GLU A 377 -2.45 3.27 19.17
C GLU A 377 -1.41 2.59 18.29
N ALA A 378 -1.84 1.65 17.45
CA ALA A 378 -1.02 1.11 16.37
C ALA A 378 -0.63 2.24 15.39
N VAL A 379 0.63 2.28 14.97
CA VAL A 379 1.13 3.32 14.05
C VAL A 379 0.73 3.08 12.60
N ARG A 380 0.36 1.83 12.29
CA ARG A 380 -0.12 1.36 10.99
C ARG A 380 -0.91 0.07 11.18
N ASP A 381 -1.75 -0.24 10.22
CA ASP A 381 -2.37 -1.55 10.16
C ASP A 381 -1.37 -2.61 9.69
N ILE A 382 -1.41 -3.77 10.34
CA ILE A 382 -0.49 -4.89 10.08
C ILE A 382 -1.18 -6.24 10.05
N VAL A 383 -2.48 -6.30 10.39
CA VAL A 383 -3.22 -7.55 10.48
C VAL A 383 -4.08 -7.63 9.24
N GLN A 384 -4.09 -8.79 8.58
CA GLN A 384 -5.12 -9.14 7.62
C GLN A 384 -5.86 -10.37 8.13
N PHE A 385 -7.16 -10.30 8.31
CA PHE A 385 -8.00 -11.45 8.63
C PHE A 385 -8.74 -11.97 7.39
N VAL A 386 -8.70 -13.29 7.19
CA VAL A 386 -9.42 -13.96 6.11
C VAL A 386 -10.13 -15.21 6.63
N PRO A 387 -11.48 -15.25 6.64
CA PRO A 387 -12.22 -16.45 7.01
C PRO A 387 -12.18 -17.47 5.86
N PHE A 388 -11.55 -18.63 6.07
CA PHE A 388 -11.41 -19.69 5.07
C PHE A 388 -12.76 -20.19 4.53
N ARG A 389 -13.81 -20.15 5.37
CA ARG A 389 -15.17 -20.61 5.01
C ARG A 389 -15.72 -19.95 3.75
N ASP A 390 -15.31 -18.71 3.46
CA ASP A 390 -15.77 -17.94 2.29
C ASP A 390 -15.15 -18.45 0.98
N PHE A 391 -14.13 -19.31 1.08
CA PHE A 391 -13.34 -19.81 -0.05
C PHE A 391 -13.42 -21.33 -0.24
N ARG A 392 -14.19 -22.06 0.58
CA ARG A 392 -14.32 -23.54 0.48
C ARG A 392 -14.65 -24.03 -0.93
N ASN A 393 -15.43 -23.27 -1.68
CA ASN A 393 -15.85 -23.58 -3.05
C ASN A 393 -15.25 -22.63 -4.10
N ALA A 394 -14.29 -21.79 -3.72
CA ALA A 394 -13.63 -20.85 -4.61
C ALA A 394 -12.33 -21.44 -5.18
N PRO A 395 -11.86 -20.96 -6.36
CA PRO A 395 -10.51 -21.25 -6.83
C PRO A 395 -9.47 -20.85 -5.77
N LYS A 396 -8.41 -21.64 -5.59
CA LYS A 396 -7.37 -21.41 -4.57
C LYS A 396 -6.74 -20.02 -4.69
N GLU A 397 -6.64 -19.51 -5.90
CA GLU A 397 -6.12 -18.19 -6.24
C GLU A 397 -6.95 -17.06 -5.61
N THR A 398 -8.24 -17.32 -5.32
CA THR A 398 -9.14 -16.34 -4.70
C THR A 398 -8.80 -16.12 -3.23
N LEU A 399 -8.54 -17.21 -2.49
CA LEU A 399 -8.07 -17.14 -1.10
C LEU A 399 -6.72 -16.43 -1.04
N ALA A 400 -5.81 -16.81 -1.93
CA ALA A 400 -4.48 -16.23 -1.95
C ALA A 400 -4.50 -14.73 -2.31
N LYS A 401 -5.39 -14.32 -3.23
CA LYS A 401 -5.66 -12.91 -3.54
C LYS A 401 -6.22 -12.15 -2.33
N ALA A 402 -7.13 -12.74 -1.56
CA ALA A 402 -7.68 -12.11 -0.36
C ALA A 402 -6.60 -11.93 0.71
N VAL A 403 -5.77 -12.95 0.92
CA VAL A 403 -4.66 -12.91 1.88
C VAL A 403 -3.59 -11.89 1.51
N LEU A 404 -3.32 -11.71 0.21
CA LEU A 404 -2.33 -10.75 -0.28
C LEU A 404 -2.93 -9.38 -0.63
N ALA A 405 -4.19 -9.12 -0.29
CA ALA A 405 -4.86 -7.87 -0.66
C ALA A 405 -4.15 -6.66 -0.04
N GLU A 406 -3.78 -6.74 1.24
CA GLU A 406 -3.16 -5.64 1.97
C GLU A 406 -1.66 -5.74 2.15
N LEU A 407 -1.11 -6.95 2.16
CA LEU A 407 0.32 -7.16 2.45
C LEU A 407 1.25 -6.26 1.60
N PRO A 408 1.08 -6.12 0.27
CA PRO A 408 1.92 -5.22 -0.53
C PRO A 408 1.88 -3.77 -0.05
N GLN A 409 0.71 -3.27 0.35
CA GLN A 409 0.55 -1.93 0.87
C GLN A 409 1.18 -1.78 2.24
N GLN A 410 1.03 -2.76 3.14
CA GLN A 410 1.62 -2.75 4.48
C GLN A 410 3.17 -2.72 4.42
N VAL A 411 3.76 -3.45 3.47
CA VAL A 411 5.22 -3.45 3.19
C VAL A 411 5.67 -2.06 2.72
N VAL A 412 5.01 -1.52 1.69
CA VAL A 412 5.33 -0.21 1.11
C VAL A 412 5.15 0.90 2.15
N GLN A 413 4.08 0.86 2.94
CA GLN A 413 3.80 1.84 3.98
C GLN A 413 4.90 1.87 5.04
N TYR A 414 5.36 0.71 5.50
CA TYR A 414 6.45 0.65 6.47
C TYR A 414 7.74 1.26 5.91
N PHE A 415 8.21 0.80 4.74
CA PHE A 415 9.48 1.30 4.19
C PHE A 415 9.42 2.76 3.81
N LYS A 416 8.30 3.25 3.27
CA LYS A 416 8.10 4.69 3.03
C LYS A 416 8.12 5.50 4.31
N HIS A 417 7.47 5.03 5.37
CA HIS A 417 7.47 5.71 6.66
C HIS A 417 8.88 5.80 7.27
N GLN A 418 9.70 4.76 7.09
CA GLN A 418 11.10 4.74 7.51
C GLN A 418 12.06 5.43 6.53
N ASN A 419 11.58 5.94 5.40
CA ASN A 419 12.39 6.48 4.30
C ASN A 419 13.47 5.50 3.78
N LEU A 420 13.17 4.20 3.76
CA LEU A 420 14.09 3.17 3.30
C LEU A 420 13.88 2.89 1.80
N PRO A 421 14.91 3.05 0.96
CA PRO A 421 14.87 2.65 -0.45
C PRO A 421 15.05 1.13 -0.60
N PRO A 422 14.69 0.54 -1.76
CA PRO A 422 15.13 -0.80 -2.12
C PRO A 422 16.67 -0.90 -2.12
N ILE A 423 17.21 -2.08 -1.83
CA ILE A 423 18.67 -2.31 -1.80
C ILE A 423 19.28 -1.95 -3.17
N ASN A 424 18.69 -2.49 -4.22
CA ASN A 424 19.06 -2.20 -5.60
C ASN A 424 18.09 -1.17 -6.17
N SER A 425 18.45 0.10 -6.06
CA SER A 425 17.62 1.23 -6.50
C SER A 425 17.82 1.60 -7.98
N GLU A 426 18.80 1.03 -8.66
CA GLU A 426 18.98 1.24 -10.11
C GLU A 426 18.04 0.31 -10.91
N PRO A 427 17.35 0.82 -11.94
CA PRO A 427 16.60 -0.03 -12.86
C PRO A 427 17.55 -1.06 -13.50
N ALA A 428 17.17 -2.32 -13.49
CA ALA A 428 17.83 -3.38 -14.25
C ALA A 428 17.79 -3.12 -15.76
#